data_AF-A0A2J6IE58-F1
#
_entry.id   AF-A0A2J6IE58-F1
#
_cell.length_a   1.000
_cell.length_b   1.000
_cell.length_c   1.000
_cell.angle_alpha   90.00
_cell.angle_beta   90.00
_cell.angle_gamma   90.00
#
_symmetry.space_group_name_H-M   'P 1'
#
loop_
_entity.id
_entity.type
_entity.pdbx_description
1 polymer ?
#
loop_
_entity_poly.entity_id
_entity_poly.type
_entity_poly.pdbx_seq_one_letter_code
_entity_poly.pdbx_strand_id
1 'polypeptide(L)'
;MKPKPNTKLLCENRKCIINTDLDGILSGLVLHNVLNWQIVGFCDSNEFIWIDISENSLKEAIFIDMFVTPDQLKCIDQHIVSYDIQSARKLSQNHNKLNPNLINYRYFTPSSSYSKKYPFGTLHFIISCLEGLGYELKLELNKEIIYGLCLIDFILRTDDTYKTSTFSNYTENAEEWWNWLLEYSKNGKITKQFYDHIKWTKVNLWKRQVELQKQKISNLLLSSPFYCSSSDGGYTGSHLMGKTKLKKHVKDYIMFLSEITGYKCFNLELQLKTIKGESKRAKYSNDLLKKILALEESILFSYAFVRSNNRENNFSYTLMSKKTLSPFCQ
;
A
#
# COMPACT_ATOMS: atom_id res chain seq x y z
N MET A 1 -4.51 1.15 -27.02
CA MET A 1 -4.07 2.44 -26.46
C MET A 1 -3.28 2.12 -25.19
N LYS A 2 -2.01 2.54 -25.06
CA LYS A 2 -1.20 2.22 -23.87
C LYS A 2 -1.83 2.88 -22.63
N PRO A 3 -1.96 2.18 -21.49
CA PRO A 3 -2.55 2.79 -20.30
C PRO A 3 -1.64 3.94 -19.84
N LYS A 4 -2.24 5.12 -19.59
CA LYS A 4 -1.53 6.29 -19.07
C LYS A 4 -1.78 6.42 -17.56
N PRO A 5 -0.81 6.95 -16.78
CA PRO A 5 -1.03 7.29 -15.38
C PRO A 5 -2.27 8.18 -15.18
N ASN A 6 -3.05 7.88 -14.15
CA ASN A 6 -4.24 8.66 -13.80
C ASN A 6 -3.84 10.00 -13.20
N THR A 7 -3.91 11.07 -14.00
CA THR A 7 -3.56 12.44 -13.62
C THR A 7 -4.50 13.07 -12.61
N LYS A 8 -5.73 12.53 -12.41
CA LYS A 8 -6.72 13.13 -11.51
C LYS A 8 -6.40 12.87 -10.04
N LEU A 9 -5.94 11.66 -9.72
CA LEU A 9 -5.58 11.29 -8.36
C LEU A 9 -4.15 11.72 -8.00
N LEU A 10 -3.20 11.61 -8.94
CA LEU A 10 -1.80 11.99 -8.75
C LEU A 10 -1.54 13.43 -9.22
N CYS A 11 -2.15 14.39 -8.54
CA CYS A 11 -1.88 15.83 -8.72
C CYS A 11 -1.43 16.45 -7.39
N GLU A 12 -0.84 17.64 -7.46
CA GLU A 12 -0.24 18.29 -6.29
C GLU A 12 -1.25 18.68 -5.20
N ASN A 13 -0.75 18.90 -3.98
CA ASN A 13 -1.48 19.50 -2.85
C ASN A 13 -2.75 18.71 -2.44
N ARG A 14 -2.64 17.37 -2.39
CA ARG A 14 -3.72 16.50 -1.89
C ARG A 14 -3.52 16.13 -0.43
N LYS A 15 -4.62 15.82 0.24
CA LYS A 15 -4.62 15.16 1.54
C LYS A 15 -4.57 13.64 1.34
N CYS A 16 -3.87 12.92 2.20
CA CYS A 16 -3.88 11.45 2.20
C CYS A 16 -3.95 10.84 3.59
N ILE A 17 -4.50 9.63 3.62
CA ILE A 17 -4.46 8.71 4.76
C ILE A 17 -3.62 7.52 4.32
N ILE A 18 -2.53 7.25 5.02
CA ILE A 18 -1.55 6.25 4.61
C ILE A 18 -1.59 5.03 5.52
N ASN A 19 -1.37 3.84 4.96
CA ASN A 19 -1.15 2.65 5.77
C ASN A 19 0.09 2.84 6.67
N THR A 20 0.08 2.26 7.88
CA THR A 20 1.16 2.44 8.86
C THR A 20 2.39 1.59 8.57
N ASP A 21 2.29 0.58 7.73
CA ASP A 21 3.40 -0.31 7.37
C ASP A 21 4.46 0.37 6.49
N LEU A 22 5.50 -0.39 6.14
CA LEU A 22 6.60 0.12 5.33
C LEU A 22 6.16 0.64 3.97
N ASP A 23 5.17 -0.01 3.34
CA ASP A 23 4.69 0.39 2.00
C ASP A 23 3.91 1.70 2.07
N GLY A 24 2.97 1.80 3.01
CA GLY A 24 2.18 3.02 3.22
C GLY A 24 3.01 4.23 3.63
N ILE A 25 3.95 4.08 4.57
CA ILE A 25 4.78 5.20 5.03
C ILE A 25 5.75 5.68 3.95
N LEU A 26 6.44 4.77 3.25
CA LEU A 26 7.34 5.16 2.16
C LEU A 26 6.55 5.80 1.00
N SER A 27 5.36 5.29 0.68
CA SER A 27 4.45 5.91 -0.29
C SER A 27 4.08 7.33 0.12
N GLY A 28 3.74 7.54 1.39
CA GLY A 28 3.45 8.85 1.97
C GLY A 28 4.62 9.82 1.87
N LEU A 29 5.84 9.38 2.18
CA LEU A 29 7.06 10.19 2.07
C LEU A 29 7.33 10.63 0.63
N VAL A 30 7.19 9.72 -0.34
CA VAL A 30 7.33 10.04 -1.78
C VAL A 30 6.29 11.08 -2.20
N LEU A 31 5.01 10.84 -1.90
CA LEU A 31 3.92 11.75 -2.29
C LEU A 31 4.04 13.12 -1.61
N HIS A 32 4.46 13.16 -0.35
CA HIS A 32 4.70 14.40 0.38
C HIS A 32 5.79 15.25 -0.31
N ASN A 33 6.90 14.63 -0.70
CA ASN A 33 8.06 15.35 -1.21
C ASN A 33 7.98 15.67 -2.71
N VAL A 34 7.27 14.84 -3.49
CA VAL A 34 7.15 15.03 -4.94
C VAL A 34 5.93 15.87 -5.31
N LEU A 35 4.80 15.69 -4.62
CA LEU A 35 3.52 16.33 -4.97
C LEU A 35 3.02 17.30 -3.88
N ASN A 36 3.81 17.56 -2.84
CA ASN A 36 3.39 18.38 -1.68
C ASN A 36 2.09 17.86 -1.02
N TRP A 37 1.95 16.53 -0.90
CA TRP A 37 0.78 15.96 -0.24
C TRP A 37 0.84 16.12 1.27
N GLN A 38 -0.30 16.37 1.89
CA GLN A 38 -0.47 16.45 3.32
C GLN A 38 -0.97 15.10 3.87
N ILE A 39 -0.19 14.49 4.76
CA ILE A 39 -0.63 13.32 5.51
C ILE A 39 -1.55 13.83 6.62
N VAL A 40 -2.83 13.48 6.54
CA VAL A 40 -3.86 13.89 7.51
C VAL A 40 -4.34 12.74 8.39
N GLY A 41 -3.78 11.54 8.19
CA GLY A 41 -4.13 10.38 8.98
C GLY A 41 -3.40 9.12 8.56
N PHE A 42 -3.68 8.06 9.30
CA PHE A 42 -3.14 6.73 9.13
C PHE A 42 -4.24 5.68 9.14
N CYS A 43 -3.99 4.52 8.55
CA CYS A 43 -4.81 3.32 8.71
C CYS A 43 -3.92 2.09 8.92
N ASP A 44 -4.49 1.00 9.42
CA ASP A 44 -3.79 -0.29 9.54
C ASP A 44 -4.30 -1.32 8.53
N SER A 45 -5.04 -0.86 7.51
CA SER A 45 -5.69 -1.68 6.49
C SER A 45 -6.57 -2.82 7.05
N ASN A 46 -6.94 -2.71 8.33
CA ASN A 46 -7.65 -3.73 9.07
C ASN A 46 -8.85 -3.11 9.79
N GLU A 47 -8.67 -2.58 11.00
CA GLU A 47 -9.78 -2.11 11.84
C GLU A 47 -9.76 -0.62 12.10
N PHE A 48 -8.60 0.05 12.00
CA PHE A 48 -8.44 1.38 12.55
C PHE A 48 -8.08 2.40 11.48
N ILE A 49 -8.73 3.56 11.57
CA ILE A 49 -8.30 4.81 10.93
C ILE A 49 -8.04 5.81 12.04
N TRP A 50 -6.88 6.46 11.99
CA TRP A 50 -6.53 7.60 12.83
C TRP A 50 -6.47 8.82 11.94
N ILE A 51 -7.35 9.79 12.17
CA ILE A 51 -7.42 10.99 11.34
C ILE A 51 -7.23 12.21 12.23
N ASP A 52 -6.60 13.26 11.70
CA ASP A 52 -6.50 14.51 12.43
C ASP A 52 -7.89 15.08 12.76
N ILE A 53 -8.07 15.65 13.94
CA ILE A 53 -9.33 16.24 14.38
C ILE A 53 -9.75 17.43 13.52
N SER A 54 -8.80 18.11 12.85
CA SER A 54 -9.09 19.19 11.91
C SER A 54 -9.85 18.69 10.68
N GLU A 55 -9.77 17.39 10.38
CA GLU A 55 -10.44 16.81 9.23
C GLU A 55 -11.89 16.46 9.55
N ASN A 56 -12.79 16.99 8.73
CA ASN A 56 -14.23 16.78 8.80
C ASN A 56 -14.76 15.86 7.69
N SER A 57 -13.94 15.46 6.70
CA SER A 57 -14.40 14.60 5.61
C SER A 57 -13.32 13.61 5.14
N LEU A 58 -13.73 12.35 4.93
CA LEU A 58 -12.87 11.34 4.31
C LEU A 58 -12.85 11.45 2.78
N LYS A 59 -13.81 12.17 2.19
CA LYS A 59 -13.90 12.32 0.72
C LYS A 59 -12.77 13.16 0.14
N GLU A 60 -12.19 14.05 0.93
CA GLU A 60 -11.09 14.93 0.51
C GLU A 60 -9.75 14.20 0.47
N ALA A 61 -9.58 13.19 1.33
CA ALA A 61 -8.36 12.42 1.43
C ALA A 61 -8.33 11.25 0.42
N ILE A 62 -7.12 10.90 0.01
CA ILE A 62 -6.84 9.69 -0.77
C ILE A 62 -6.23 8.65 0.17
N PHE A 63 -6.83 7.46 0.23
CA PHE A 63 -6.28 6.33 0.95
C PHE A 63 -5.13 5.70 0.16
N ILE A 64 -3.99 5.52 0.80
CA ILE A 64 -2.80 4.92 0.20
C ILE A 64 -2.57 3.54 0.80
N ASP A 65 -2.36 2.58 -0.09
CA ASP A 65 -2.16 1.18 0.25
C ASP A 65 -3.38 0.53 0.96
N MET A 66 -4.57 1.02 0.62
CA MET A 66 -5.82 0.42 1.10
C MET A 66 -6.94 0.68 0.12
N PHE A 67 -7.59 -0.38 -0.35
CA PHE A 67 -8.80 -0.24 -1.15
C PHE A 67 -9.99 0.17 -0.28
N VAL A 68 -10.67 1.24 -0.65
CA VAL A 68 -11.95 1.66 -0.03
C VAL A 68 -13.10 1.47 -1.01
N THR A 69 -14.16 0.81 -0.55
CA THR A 69 -15.32 0.43 -1.37
C THR A 69 -16.22 1.59 -1.78
N PRO A 70 -16.59 2.55 -0.88
CA PRO A 70 -17.53 3.60 -1.26
C PRO A 70 -17.03 4.41 -2.46
N ASP A 71 -17.89 4.59 -3.47
CA ASP A 71 -17.48 5.13 -4.77
C ASP A 71 -16.92 6.56 -4.68
N GLN A 72 -17.41 7.35 -3.72
CA GLN A 72 -17.00 8.72 -3.46
C GLN A 72 -15.65 8.85 -2.75
N LEU A 73 -15.15 7.78 -2.10
CA LEU A 73 -13.85 7.78 -1.46
C LEU A 73 -12.76 7.47 -2.47
N LYS A 74 -11.55 7.98 -2.24
CA LYS A 74 -10.44 7.84 -3.20
C LYS A 74 -9.38 6.90 -2.65
N CYS A 75 -8.78 6.07 -3.50
CA CYS A 75 -7.63 5.27 -3.11
C CYS A 75 -6.63 5.01 -4.23
N ILE A 76 -5.38 4.79 -3.82
CA ILE A 76 -4.30 4.22 -4.62
C ILE A 76 -3.82 2.97 -3.87
N ASP A 77 -3.96 1.79 -4.47
CA ASP A 77 -3.65 0.52 -3.79
C ASP A 77 -3.22 -0.57 -4.80
N GLN A 78 -2.71 -1.69 -4.29
CA GLN A 78 -2.25 -2.81 -5.10
C GLN A 78 -3.03 -4.12 -4.96
N HIS A 79 -3.94 -4.27 -4.00
CA HIS A 79 -4.59 -5.54 -3.70
C HIS A 79 -5.50 -6.04 -4.84
N ILE A 80 -5.80 -7.35 -4.85
CA ILE A 80 -6.83 -7.89 -5.73
C ILE A 80 -8.20 -7.59 -5.13
N VAL A 81 -8.99 -6.76 -5.82
CA VAL A 81 -10.31 -6.27 -5.36
C VAL A 81 -11.44 -6.68 -6.30
N SER A 82 -11.12 -7.44 -7.35
CA SER A 82 -12.10 -7.96 -8.32
C SER A 82 -12.18 -9.46 -8.22
N TYR A 83 -13.40 -9.98 -8.15
CA TYR A 83 -13.62 -11.42 -8.09
C TYR A 83 -13.35 -12.06 -9.45
N ASP A 84 -13.87 -11.46 -10.51
CA ASP A 84 -13.84 -11.94 -11.90
C ASP A 84 -13.62 -10.78 -12.89
N ILE A 85 -13.64 -11.08 -14.19
CA ILE A 85 -13.46 -10.08 -15.24
C ILE A 85 -14.57 -9.02 -15.26
N GLN A 86 -15.80 -9.39 -14.90
CA GLN A 86 -16.95 -8.46 -14.94
C GLN A 86 -16.80 -7.41 -13.84
N SER A 87 -16.49 -7.84 -12.61
CA SER A 87 -16.18 -6.95 -11.49
C SER A 87 -14.94 -6.10 -11.74
N ALA A 88 -13.89 -6.65 -12.37
CA ALA A 88 -12.71 -5.87 -12.78
C ALA A 88 -13.06 -4.74 -13.75
N ARG A 89 -13.87 -5.03 -14.78
CA ARG A 89 -14.33 -4.00 -15.73
C ARG A 89 -15.16 -2.93 -15.04
N LYS A 90 -16.10 -3.32 -14.17
CA LYS A 90 -16.92 -2.37 -13.42
C LYS A 90 -16.07 -1.45 -12.53
N LEU A 91 -15.16 -2.02 -11.74
CA LEU A 91 -14.31 -1.25 -10.83
C LEU A 91 -13.31 -0.36 -11.58
N SER A 92 -12.80 -0.80 -12.74
CA SER A 92 -11.87 -0.01 -13.56
C SER A 92 -12.47 1.30 -14.10
N GLN A 93 -13.81 1.41 -14.14
CA GLN A 93 -14.51 2.63 -14.55
C GLN A 93 -14.56 3.68 -13.44
N ASN A 94 -14.29 3.31 -12.19
CA ASN A 94 -14.31 4.26 -11.08
C ASN A 94 -13.01 5.07 -11.02
N HIS A 95 -13.08 6.34 -11.42
CA HIS A 95 -11.94 7.26 -11.45
C HIS A 95 -11.37 7.63 -10.07
N ASN A 96 -12.08 7.33 -8.98
CA ASN A 96 -11.59 7.48 -7.62
C ASN A 96 -10.73 6.30 -7.15
N LYS A 97 -10.57 5.25 -7.97
CA LYS A 97 -9.75 4.08 -7.65
C LYS A 97 -8.59 3.99 -8.64
N LEU A 98 -7.36 3.93 -8.13
CA LEU A 98 -6.17 3.70 -8.93
C LEU A 98 -5.46 2.46 -8.42
N ASN A 99 -5.49 1.38 -9.21
CA ASN A 99 -4.92 0.10 -8.83
C ASN A 99 -4.38 -0.62 -10.07
N PRO A 100 -3.14 -1.13 -10.06
CA PRO A 100 -2.51 -1.75 -11.23
C PRO A 100 -3.24 -3.02 -11.68
N ASN A 101 -3.84 -3.77 -10.76
CA ASN A 101 -4.68 -4.92 -11.09
C ASN A 101 -5.95 -4.51 -11.84
N LEU A 102 -6.58 -3.38 -11.48
CA LEU A 102 -7.74 -2.88 -12.22
C LEU A 102 -7.37 -2.41 -13.62
N ILE A 103 -6.23 -1.73 -13.76
CA ILE A 103 -5.71 -1.26 -15.07
C ILE A 103 -5.47 -2.44 -16.03
N ASN A 104 -4.97 -3.56 -15.51
CA ASN A 104 -4.62 -4.75 -16.28
C ASN A 104 -5.67 -5.87 -16.19
N TYR A 105 -6.87 -5.55 -15.70
CA TYR A 105 -7.99 -6.48 -15.52
C TYR A 105 -7.58 -7.81 -14.85
N ARG A 106 -6.81 -7.75 -13.76
CA ARG A 106 -6.51 -8.89 -12.89
C ARG A 106 -7.60 -9.06 -11.83
N TYR A 107 -7.90 -10.30 -11.51
CA TYR A 107 -9.01 -10.67 -10.63
C TYR A 107 -8.75 -12.04 -9.96
N PHE A 108 -9.58 -12.40 -8.99
CA PHE A 108 -9.35 -13.52 -8.09
C PHE A 108 -9.60 -14.92 -8.70
N THR A 109 -10.70 -15.11 -9.44
CA THR A 109 -11.12 -16.42 -9.98
C THR A 109 -11.09 -16.46 -11.51
N PRO A 110 -10.61 -17.53 -12.17
CA PRO A 110 -10.10 -18.78 -11.59
C PRO A 110 -8.72 -18.61 -10.96
N SER A 111 -8.23 -19.68 -10.31
CA SER A 111 -6.96 -19.64 -9.59
C SER A 111 -5.75 -19.22 -10.44
N SER A 112 -5.78 -19.52 -11.73
CA SER A 112 -4.75 -19.11 -12.71
C SER A 112 -4.78 -17.61 -13.02
N SER A 113 -5.85 -16.89 -12.68
CA SER A 113 -5.94 -15.44 -12.78
C SER A 113 -5.23 -14.76 -11.62
N TYR A 114 -5.47 -15.23 -10.37
CA TYR A 114 -4.83 -14.66 -9.19
C TYR A 114 -3.30 -14.77 -9.23
N SER A 115 -2.75 -15.82 -9.84
CA SER A 115 -1.28 -15.95 -9.99
C SER A 115 -0.67 -14.86 -10.88
N LYS A 116 -1.49 -14.13 -11.65
CA LYS A 116 -1.09 -13.01 -12.51
C LYS A 116 -1.26 -11.63 -11.84
N LYS A 117 -1.59 -11.60 -10.54
CA LYS A 117 -1.77 -10.34 -9.80
C LYS A 117 -0.50 -9.49 -9.79
N TYR A 118 -0.68 -8.19 -9.64
CA TYR A 118 0.40 -7.29 -9.29
C TYR A 118 1.09 -7.77 -8.00
N PRO A 119 2.41 -8.04 -8.04
CA PRO A 119 3.07 -8.75 -6.96
C PRO A 119 4.01 -7.85 -6.13
N PHE A 120 3.89 -6.53 -6.25
CA PHE A 120 4.75 -5.56 -5.56
C PHE A 120 3.93 -4.63 -4.65
N GLY A 121 4.63 -3.83 -3.85
CA GLY A 121 4.02 -2.77 -3.04
C GLY A 121 3.40 -1.65 -3.87
N THR A 122 2.42 -0.97 -3.26
CA THR A 122 1.79 0.25 -3.75
C THR A 122 2.84 1.34 -4.05
N LEU A 123 3.92 1.42 -3.27
CA LEU A 123 5.04 2.33 -3.48
C LEU A 123 5.65 2.21 -4.88
N HIS A 124 5.91 0.99 -5.35
CA HIS A 124 6.52 0.76 -6.65
C HIS A 124 5.63 1.27 -7.79
N PHE A 125 4.32 1.07 -7.64
CA PHE A 125 3.35 1.57 -8.61
C PHE A 125 3.27 3.10 -8.60
N ILE A 126 3.28 3.73 -7.42
CA ILE A 126 3.31 5.19 -7.27
C ILE A 126 4.56 5.77 -7.93
N ILE A 127 5.74 5.20 -7.66
CA ILE A 127 7.01 5.65 -8.28
C ILE A 127 6.90 5.61 -9.81
N SER A 128 6.48 4.48 -10.37
CA SER A 128 6.33 4.36 -11.82
C SER A 128 5.27 5.30 -12.40
N CYS A 129 4.18 5.57 -11.67
CA CYS A 129 3.21 6.59 -12.10
C CYS A 129 3.83 7.98 -12.16
N LEU A 130 4.56 8.38 -11.12
CA LEU A 130 5.19 9.70 -11.01
C LEU A 130 6.23 9.91 -12.12
N GLU A 131 7.09 8.93 -12.36
CA GLU A 131 8.06 8.98 -13.46
C GLU A 131 7.35 9.05 -14.83
N GLY A 132 6.29 8.25 -15.02
CA GLY A 132 5.49 8.28 -16.25
C GLY A 132 4.79 9.62 -16.50
N LEU A 133 4.49 10.36 -15.43
CA LEU A 133 3.97 11.73 -15.46
C LEU A 133 5.07 12.80 -15.66
N GLY A 134 6.34 12.42 -15.59
CA GLY A 134 7.48 13.30 -15.81
C GLY A 134 8.04 13.94 -14.53
N TYR A 135 7.63 13.49 -13.34
CA TYR A 135 8.23 13.94 -12.09
C TYR A 135 9.61 13.31 -11.89
N GLU A 136 10.55 14.10 -11.37
CA GLU A 136 11.87 13.62 -10.97
C GLU A 136 11.84 13.16 -9.51
N LEU A 137 12.33 11.94 -9.26
CA LEU A 137 12.50 11.42 -7.91
C LEU A 137 13.98 11.44 -7.51
N LYS A 138 14.26 11.92 -6.30
CA LYS A 138 15.61 12.06 -5.74
C LYS A 138 15.84 11.02 -4.66
N LEU A 139 15.93 9.75 -5.06
CA LEU A 139 16.22 8.62 -4.16
C LEU A 139 17.63 8.08 -4.42
N GLU A 140 18.46 8.04 -3.38
CA GLU A 140 19.79 7.44 -3.43
C GLU A 140 19.72 5.95 -3.07
N LEU A 141 19.27 5.13 -4.01
CA LEU A 141 18.95 3.71 -3.77
C LEU A 141 20.10 2.87 -3.20
N ASN A 142 21.34 3.19 -3.56
CA ASN A 142 22.55 2.47 -3.12
C ASN A 142 23.21 3.08 -1.88
N LYS A 143 22.57 4.08 -1.25
CA LYS A 143 23.05 4.65 0.01
C LYS A 143 22.98 3.57 1.09
N GLU A 144 24.13 3.22 1.66
CA GLU A 144 24.19 2.33 2.81
C GLU A 144 23.53 3.01 4.02
N ILE A 145 22.68 2.26 4.71
CA ILE A 145 21.87 2.72 5.84
C ILE A 145 22.39 2.10 7.13
N ILE A 146 22.31 0.77 7.23
CA ILE A 146 22.67 0.04 8.46
C ILE A 146 22.92 -1.43 8.15
N TYR A 147 23.92 -2.03 8.81
CA TYR A 147 24.23 -3.47 8.69
C TYR A 147 24.47 -3.97 7.25
N GLY A 148 25.02 -3.11 6.38
CA GLY A 148 25.19 -3.38 4.95
C GLY A 148 23.87 -3.44 4.15
N LEU A 149 22.78 -2.91 4.71
CA LEU A 149 21.53 -2.68 3.98
C LEU A 149 21.56 -1.31 3.33
N CYS A 150 21.11 -1.24 2.09
CA CYS A 150 20.92 0.00 1.34
C CYS A 150 19.45 0.40 1.30
N LEU A 151 19.16 1.65 0.92
CA LEU A 151 17.77 2.13 0.78
C LEU A 151 16.92 1.22 -0.13
N ILE A 152 17.51 0.69 -1.22
CA ILE A 152 16.82 -0.23 -2.13
C ILE A 152 16.31 -1.49 -1.43
N ASP A 153 17.02 -1.99 -0.41
CA ASP A 153 16.60 -3.18 0.34
C ASP A 153 15.30 -2.91 1.12
N PHE A 154 15.14 -1.69 1.66
CA PHE A 154 13.90 -1.27 2.35
C PHE A 154 12.75 -1.04 1.38
N ILE A 155 13.02 -0.43 0.22
CA ILE A 155 11.98 -0.21 -0.79
C ILE A 155 11.49 -1.55 -1.36
N LEU A 156 12.41 -2.43 -1.75
CA LEU A 156 12.06 -3.76 -2.25
C LEU A 156 11.51 -4.68 -1.14
N ARG A 157 11.61 -4.31 0.14
CA ARG A 157 10.97 -5.04 1.24
C ARG A 157 9.46 -4.82 1.27
N THR A 158 8.94 -3.70 0.74
CA THR A 158 7.50 -3.42 0.68
C THR A 158 6.77 -4.54 -0.07
N ASP A 159 5.74 -5.11 0.56
CA ASP A 159 5.00 -6.29 0.07
C ASP A 159 5.88 -7.47 -0.40
N ASP A 160 7.05 -7.65 0.25
CA ASP A 160 8.01 -8.71 -0.10
C ASP A 160 8.47 -8.67 -1.58
N THR A 161 8.43 -7.48 -2.22
CA THR A 161 8.76 -7.29 -3.64
C THR A 161 10.08 -7.94 -4.04
N TYR A 162 11.10 -7.86 -3.17
CA TYR A 162 12.43 -8.38 -3.44
C TYR A 162 12.42 -9.90 -3.62
N LYS A 163 11.89 -10.63 -2.63
CA LYS A 163 11.77 -12.08 -2.65
C LYS A 163 10.85 -12.54 -3.77
N THR A 164 9.72 -11.86 -3.93
CA THR A 164 8.72 -12.16 -4.96
C THR A 164 9.34 -12.06 -6.36
N SER A 165 10.18 -11.05 -6.58
CA SER A 165 10.86 -10.82 -7.85
C SER A 165 12.02 -11.77 -8.13
N THR A 166 12.66 -12.34 -7.10
CA THR A 166 13.95 -13.05 -7.25
C THR A 166 13.84 -14.56 -7.03
N PHE A 167 13.22 -15.01 -5.94
CA PHE A 167 13.29 -16.41 -5.46
C PHE A 167 11.93 -16.94 -5.00
N SER A 168 10.88 -16.68 -5.79
CA SER A 168 9.52 -17.13 -5.54
C SER A 168 8.90 -17.83 -6.75
N ASN A 169 7.75 -18.48 -6.55
CA ASN A 169 6.97 -19.06 -7.66
C ASN A 169 6.26 -17.99 -8.52
N TYR A 170 6.41 -16.71 -8.19
CA TYR A 170 5.85 -15.57 -8.93
C TYR A 170 6.92 -14.85 -9.76
N THR A 171 8.14 -15.36 -9.87
CA THR A 171 9.26 -14.67 -10.57
C THR A 171 8.96 -14.37 -12.03
N GLU A 172 8.28 -15.26 -12.75
CA GLU A 172 7.86 -15.03 -14.14
C GLU A 172 6.81 -13.92 -14.23
N ASN A 173 5.77 -13.99 -13.38
CA ASN A 173 4.78 -12.92 -13.29
C ASN A 173 5.40 -11.58 -12.87
N ALA A 174 6.32 -11.59 -11.91
CA ALA A 174 7.06 -10.39 -11.49
C ALA A 174 7.87 -9.81 -12.65
N GLU A 175 8.49 -10.64 -13.48
CA GLU A 175 9.20 -10.18 -14.68
C GLU A 175 8.25 -9.46 -15.66
N GLU A 176 7.07 -10.01 -15.92
CA GLU A 176 6.04 -9.34 -16.75
C GLU A 176 5.65 -7.98 -16.15
N TRP A 177 5.45 -7.91 -14.84
CA TRP A 177 5.07 -6.67 -14.16
C TRP A 177 6.19 -5.63 -14.10
N TRP A 178 7.45 -6.05 -13.99
CA TRP A 178 8.57 -5.11 -14.09
C TRP A 178 8.68 -4.51 -15.49
N ASN A 179 8.53 -5.32 -16.54
CA ASN A 179 8.49 -4.82 -17.91
C ASN A 179 7.32 -3.86 -18.12
N TRP A 180 6.16 -4.17 -17.53
CA TRP A 180 5.01 -3.27 -17.53
C TRP A 180 5.31 -1.96 -16.80
N LEU A 181 5.90 -1.98 -15.60
CA LEU A 181 6.27 -0.78 -14.84
C LEU A 181 7.32 0.07 -15.58
N LEU A 182 8.30 -0.55 -16.25
CA LEU A 182 9.27 0.15 -17.10
C LEU A 182 8.57 0.89 -18.23
N GLU A 183 7.65 0.23 -18.94
CA GLU A 183 6.88 0.89 -19.99
C GLU A 183 5.99 2.01 -19.42
N TYR A 184 5.32 1.73 -18.31
CA TYR A 184 4.38 2.66 -17.66
C TYR A 184 5.06 3.92 -17.12
N SER A 185 6.29 3.76 -16.60
CA SER A 185 7.16 4.84 -16.14
C SER A 185 7.91 5.56 -17.25
N LYS A 186 7.73 5.16 -18.52
CA LYS A 186 8.51 5.65 -19.67
C LYS A 186 10.03 5.45 -19.48
N ASN A 187 10.41 4.30 -18.95
CA ASN A 187 11.78 3.96 -18.54
C ASN A 187 12.33 4.93 -17.48
N GLY A 188 11.50 5.23 -16.48
CA GLY A 188 11.88 6.06 -15.35
C GLY A 188 13.16 5.56 -14.67
N LYS A 189 14.02 6.49 -14.26
CA LYS A 189 15.34 6.20 -13.69
C LYS A 189 15.25 5.27 -12.48
N ILE A 190 14.39 5.58 -11.52
CA ILE A 190 14.23 4.83 -10.28
C ILE A 190 13.61 3.45 -10.57
N THR A 191 12.52 3.40 -11.36
CA THR A 191 11.91 2.13 -11.78
C THR A 191 12.92 1.22 -12.47
N LYS A 192 13.77 1.79 -13.35
CA LYS A 192 14.85 1.05 -14.02
C LYS A 192 15.91 0.54 -13.05
N GLN A 193 16.31 1.35 -12.07
CA GLN A 193 17.27 0.90 -11.06
C GLN A 193 16.73 -0.26 -10.21
N PHE A 194 15.44 -0.28 -9.85
CA PHE A 194 14.84 -1.45 -9.20
C PHE A 194 14.95 -2.69 -10.07
N TYR A 195 14.57 -2.58 -11.36
CA TYR A 195 14.64 -3.69 -12.29
C TYR A 195 16.07 -4.22 -12.48
N ASP A 196 17.03 -3.31 -12.70
CA ASP A 196 18.44 -3.66 -12.88
C ASP A 196 19.02 -4.34 -11.62
N HIS A 197 18.68 -3.83 -10.43
CA HIS A 197 19.09 -4.44 -9.16
C HIS A 197 18.53 -5.85 -9.01
N ILE A 198 17.25 -6.06 -9.31
CA ILE A 198 16.62 -7.38 -9.25
C ILE A 198 17.27 -8.35 -10.24
N LYS A 199 17.58 -7.90 -11.46
CA LYS A 199 18.30 -8.71 -12.46
C LYS A 199 19.69 -9.09 -11.97
N TRP A 200 20.43 -8.13 -11.43
CA TRP A 200 21.74 -8.38 -10.85
C TRP A 200 21.64 -9.39 -9.69
N THR A 201 20.68 -9.22 -8.79
CA THR A 201 20.48 -10.12 -7.64
C THR A 201 20.18 -11.56 -8.07
N LYS A 202 19.32 -11.76 -9.08
CA LYS A 202 18.99 -13.10 -9.60
C LYS A 202 20.23 -13.89 -10.05
N VAL A 203 21.25 -13.17 -10.53
CA VAL A 203 22.49 -13.77 -11.06
C VAL A 203 23.57 -13.90 -9.98
N ASN A 204 23.64 -12.94 -9.05
CA ASN A 204 24.80 -12.78 -8.18
C ASN A 204 24.56 -13.20 -6.72
N LEU A 205 23.30 -13.27 -6.27
CA LEU A 205 23.00 -13.66 -4.89
C LEU A 205 22.30 -15.01 -4.82
N TRP A 206 22.48 -15.66 -3.68
CA TRP A 206 21.75 -16.86 -3.30
C TRP A 206 20.44 -16.47 -2.61
N LYS A 207 19.40 -17.30 -2.73
CA LYS A 207 18.14 -17.15 -2.00
C LYS A 207 18.35 -16.84 -0.52
N ARG A 208 19.29 -17.53 0.13
CA ARG A 208 19.61 -17.32 1.55
C ARG A 208 20.07 -15.89 1.86
N GLN A 209 20.79 -15.23 0.96
CA GLN A 209 21.26 -13.85 1.18
C GLN A 209 20.08 -12.86 1.15
N VAL A 210 19.15 -13.01 0.21
CA VAL A 210 17.93 -12.18 0.16
C VAL A 210 17.04 -12.41 1.39
N GLU A 211 16.89 -13.65 1.85
CA GLU A 211 16.16 -13.93 3.10
C GLU A 211 16.86 -13.33 4.33
N LEU A 212 18.21 -13.32 4.36
CA LEU A 212 18.97 -12.68 5.43
C LEU A 212 18.78 -11.16 5.44
N GLN A 213 18.75 -10.50 4.28
CA GLN A 213 18.44 -9.07 4.19
C GLN A 213 17.03 -8.77 4.71
N LYS A 214 16.04 -9.57 4.28
CA LYS A 214 14.66 -9.51 4.80
C LYS A 214 14.63 -9.66 6.32
N GLN A 215 15.36 -10.63 6.88
CA GLN A 215 15.41 -10.87 8.32
C GLN A 215 16.06 -9.71 9.08
N LYS A 216 17.15 -9.13 8.56
CA LYS A 216 17.79 -7.96 9.16
C LYS A 216 16.82 -6.78 9.26
N ILE A 217 16.08 -6.47 8.19
CA ILE A 217 15.07 -5.41 8.20
C ILE A 217 13.96 -5.75 9.20
N SER A 218 13.46 -6.99 9.17
CA SER A 218 12.39 -7.43 10.08
C SER A 218 12.80 -7.27 11.56
N ASN A 219 14.02 -7.70 11.90
CA ASN A 219 14.56 -7.57 13.25
C ASN A 219 14.72 -6.10 13.65
N LEU A 220 15.20 -5.25 12.75
CA LEU A 220 15.30 -3.81 12.97
C LEU A 220 13.93 -3.19 13.29
N LEU A 221 12.92 -3.47 12.47
CA LEU A 221 11.57 -2.92 12.64
C LEU A 221 10.85 -3.41 13.90
N LEU A 222 11.04 -4.68 14.26
CA LEU A 222 10.40 -5.27 15.45
C LEU A 222 11.09 -4.88 16.77
N SER A 223 12.33 -4.40 16.71
CA SER A 223 13.14 -4.10 17.90
C SER A 223 13.09 -2.62 18.28
N SER A 224 13.76 -2.29 19.39
CA SER A 224 14.02 -0.91 19.77
C SER A 224 14.73 -0.14 18.64
N PRO A 225 14.35 1.11 18.35
CA PRO A 225 13.34 1.91 19.05
C PRO A 225 11.92 1.83 18.45
N PHE A 226 11.71 1.04 17.40
CA PHE A 226 10.49 1.11 16.57
C PHE A 226 9.34 0.25 17.09
N TYR A 227 9.62 -0.98 17.54
CA TYR A 227 8.60 -1.90 18.08
C TYR A 227 7.36 -2.07 17.16
N CYS A 228 7.58 -2.19 15.85
CA CYS A 228 6.51 -2.41 14.89
C CYS A 228 5.71 -3.69 15.24
N SER A 229 4.44 -3.71 14.85
CA SER A 229 3.53 -4.84 15.06
C SER A 229 3.80 -6.03 14.15
N SER A 230 4.53 -5.81 13.05
CA SER A 230 4.83 -6.84 12.05
C SER A 230 6.25 -6.70 11.49
N SER A 231 6.73 -7.77 10.85
CA SER A 231 8.01 -7.77 10.12
C SER A 231 8.02 -6.88 8.88
N ASP A 232 6.84 -6.45 8.41
CA ASP A 232 6.66 -5.49 7.31
C ASP A 232 6.58 -4.05 7.84
N GLY A 233 6.80 -3.85 9.13
CA GLY A 233 6.61 -2.57 9.81
C GLY A 233 5.16 -2.37 10.28
N GLY A 234 4.83 -1.13 10.59
CA GLY A 234 3.47 -0.71 10.91
C GLY A 234 2.97 -1.03 12.30
N TYR A 235 1.79 -0.50 12.59
CA TYR A 235 1.19 -0.51 13.91
C TYR A 235 -0.30 -0.81 13.81
N THR A 236 -0.76 -1.82 14.55
CA THR A 236 -2.17 -2.21 14.59
C THR A 236 -2.75 -1.88 15.95
N GLY A 237 -3.88 -1.16 15.95
CA GLY A 237 -4.60 -0.83 17.18
C GLY A 237 -4.16 0.46 17.88
N SER A 238 -5.14 1.12 18.50
CA SER A 238 -4.99 2.46 19.09
C SER A 238 -4.02 2.54 20.26
N HIS A 239 -3.75 1.43 20.93
CA HIS A 239 -2.77 1.37 22.01
C HIS A 239 -1.33 1.46 21.51
N LEU A 240 -1.03 1.10 20.26
CA LEU A 240 0.31 1.21 19.68
C LEU A 240 0.49 2.55 18.97
N MET A 241 -0.50 2.98 18.19
CA MET A 241 -0.46 4.30 17.54
C MET A 241 -0.54 5.46 18.54
N GLY A 242 -1.34 5.30 19.61
CA GLY A 242 -1.73 6.36 20.54
C GLY A 242 -3.17 6.81 20.29
N LYS A 243 -3.87 7.22 21.36
CA LYS A 243 -5.30 7.56 21.29
C LYS A 243 -5.56 8.94 20.67
N THR A 244 -4.72 9.92 21.01
CA THR A 244 -4.88 11.33 20.64
C THR A 244 -3.68 11.92 19.92
N LYS A 245 -2.51 11.28 20.02
CA LYS A 245 -1.26 11.68 19.37
C LYS A 245 -0.45 10.44 19.05
N LEU A 246 0.44 10.54 18.07
CA LEU A 246 1.40 9.48 17.76
C LEU A 246 2.32 9.20 18.95
N LYS A 247 2.52 7.92 19.27
CA LYS A 247 3.54 7.50 20.24
C LYS A 247 4.95 7.76 19.72
N LYS A 248 5.90 7.92 20.65
CA LYS A 248 7.31 8.19 20.32
C LYS A 248 7.90 7.17 19.34
N HIS A 249 7.72 5.87 19.57
CA HIS A 249 8.28 4.83 18.70
C HIS A 249 7.72 4.88 17.27
N VAL A 250 6.44 5.27 17.09
CA VAL A 250 5.84 5.48 15.78
C VAL A 250 6.49 6.66 15.08
N LYS A 251 6.70 7.76 15.81
CA LYS A 251 7.43 8.93 15.28
C LYS A 251 8.86 8.57 14.91
N ASP A 252 9.57 7.85 15.78
CA ASP A 252 10.94 7.40 15.54
C ASP A 252 11.03 6.53 14.27
N TYR A 253 10.07 5.63 14.06
CA TYR A 253 9.97 4.80 12.85
C TYR A 253 9.78 5.64 11.58
N ILE A 254 8.83 6.59 11.58
CA ILE A 254 8.59 7.45 10.42
C ILE A 254 9.78 8.37 10.16
N MET A 255 10.39 8.94 11.21
CA MET A 255 11.59 9.77 11.10
C MET A 255 12.77 8.97 10.54
N PHE A 256 12.95 7.72 10.97
CA PHE A 256 13.95 6.82 10.40
C PHE A 256 13.73 6.62 8.89
N LEU A 257 12.50 6.31 8.47
CA LEU A 257 12.20 6.14 7.04
C LEU A 257 12.42 7.45 6.24
N SER A 258 12.13 8.59 6.84
CA SER A 258 12.41 9.92 6.26
C SER A 258 13.93 10.15 6.09
N GLU A 259 14.72 9.80 7.10
CA GLU A 259 16.18 9.98 7.08
C GLU A 259 16.86 9.11 6.03
N ILE A 260 16.48 7.83 5.95
CA ILE A 260 17.10 6.89 5.01
C ILE A 260 16.74 7.20 3.56
N THR A 261 15.56 7.78 3.32
CA THR A 261 15.13 8.23 1.99
C THR A 261 15.75 9.58 1.59
N GLY A 262 16.23 10.36 2.57
CA GLY A 262 16.68 11.74 2.35
C GLY A 262 15.52 12.72 2.09
N TYR A 263 14.29 12.27 2.31
CA TYR A 263 13.08 13.08 2.14
C TYR A 263 12.72 13.80 3.43
N LYS A 264 12.01 14.93 3.30
CA LYS A 264 11.49 15.68 4.43
C LYS A 264 10.36 14.88 5.08
N CYS A 265 10.39 14.80 6.40
CA CYS A 265 9.32 14.18 7.17
C CYS A 265 8.08 15.09 7.15
N PHE A 266 6.90 14.49 6.96
CA PHE A 266 5.63 15.19 7.13
C PHE A 266 5.34 15.48 8.61
N ASN A 267 4.32 16.30 8.89
CA ASN A 267 3.95 16.67 10.25
C ASN A 267 3.52 15.44 11.08
N LEU A 268 4.22 15.20 12.19
CA LEU A 268 3.93 14.11 13.13
C LEU A 268 3.18 14.57 14.39
N GLU A 269 2.95 15.88 14.55
CA GLU A 269 2.21 16.47 15.66
C GLU A 269 0.70 16.57 15.38
N LEU A 270 0.15 15.51 14.78
CA LEU A 270 -1.28 15.40 14.52
C LEU A 270 -2.06 15.17 15.82
N GLN A 271 -3.23 15.77 15.92
CA GLN A 271 -4.19 15.49 16.98
C GLN A 271 -5.20 14.49 16.43
N LEU A 272 -5.14 13.24 16.88
CA LEU A 272 -5.85 12.15 16.24
C LEU A 272 -7.17 11.83 16.93
N LYS A 273 -8.19 11.55 16.12
CA LYS A 273 -9.38 10.79 16.52
C LYS A 273 -9.36 9.44 15.82
N THR A 274 -9.87 8.42 16.51
CA THR A 274 -9.86 7.04 16.03
C THR A 274 -11.24 6.65 15.53
N ILE A 275 -11.32 6.14 14.30
CA ILE A 275 -12.48 5.45 13.75
C ILE A 275 -12.17 3.95 13.78
N LYS A 276 -13.02 3.17 14.45
CA LYS A 276 -12.89 1.72 14.53
C LYS A 276 -13.95 1.04 13.67
N GLY A 277 -13.52 0.12 12.81
CA GLY A 277 -14.34 -0.84 12.09
C GLY A 277 -14.27 -2.24 12.69
N GLU A 278 -14.93 -3.18 12.03
CA GLU A 278 -14.92 -4.60 12.35
C GLU A 278 -14.33 -5.38 11.17
N SER A 279 -13.13 -5.93 11.35
CA SER A 279 -12.46 -6.72 10.32
C SER A 279 -12.89 -8.18 10.37
N LYS A 280 -13.18 -8.76 9.20
CA LYS A 280 -13.63 -10.13 9.04
C LYS A 280 -12.90 -10.81 7.89
N ARG A 281 -12.75 -12.13 8.02
CA ARG A 281 -12.36 -13.01 6.92
C ARG A 281 -13.39 -14.10 6.75
N ALA A 282 -13.74 -14.38 5.49
CA ALA A 282 -14.71 -15.41 5.16
C ALA A 282 -14.45 -15.96 3.75
N LYS A 283 -15.22 -16.97 3.38
CA LYS A 283 -15.27 -17.49 2.01
C LYS A 283 -16.13 -16.58 1.18
N TYR A 284 -15.57 -16.04 0.09
CA TYR A 284 -16.38 -15.26 -0.83
C TYR A 284 -17.51 -16.10 -1.42
N SER A 285 -18.71 -15.51 -1.42
CA SER A 285 -19.82 -15.92 -2.26
C SER A 285 -20.65 -14.68 -2.58
N ASN A 286 -21.40 -14.73 -3.68
CA ASN A 286 -22.32 -13.65 -4.02
C ASN A 286 -23.40 -13.47 -2.93
N ASP A 287 -23.80 -14.55 -2.25
CA ASP A 287 -24.76 -14.48 -1.15
C ASP A 287 -24.16 -13.80 0.08
N LEU A 288 -22.89 -14.06 0.40
CA LEU A 288 -22.20 -13.34 1.47
C LEU A 288 -22.15 -11.84 1.15
N LEU A 289 -21.76 -11.48 -0.07
CA LEU A 289 -21.69 -10.07 -0.47
C LEU A 289 -23.07 -9.40 -0.39
N LYS A 290 -24.14 -10.06 -0.87
CA LYS A 290 -25.51 -9.55 -0.72
C LYS A 290 -25.90 -9.34 0.74
N LYS A 291 -25.59 -10.30 1.63
CA LYS A 291 -25.85 -10.16 3.07
C LYS A 291 -25.11 -8.98 3.68
N ILE A 292 -23.84 -8.79 3.32
CA ILE A 292 -23.04 -7.65 3.78
C ILE A 292 -23.63 -6.32 3.30
N LEU A 293 -24.00 -6.24 2.01
CA LEU A 293 -24.55 -5.02 1.42
C LEU A 293 -25.97 -4.69 1.92
N ALA A 294 -26.70 -5.69 2.42
CA ALA A 294 -28.03 -5.52 3.01
C ALA A 294 -28.00 -5.03 4.48
N LEU A 295 -26.82 -4.90 5.11
CA LEU A 295 -26.72 -4.40 6.48
C LEU A 295 -27.12 -2.92 6.55
N GLU A 296 -28.18 -2.61 7.30
CA GLU A 296 -28.70 -1.25 7.41
C GLU A 296 -27.76 -0.32 8.19
N GLU A 297 -27.10 -0.82 9.23
CA GLU A 297 -26.29 0.00 10.15
C GLU A 297 -24.80 0.06 9.79
N SER A 298 -24.37 -0.67 8.77
CA SER A 298 -22.95 -0.82 8.40
C SER A 298 -22.72 -0.58 6.92
N ILE A 299 -21.49 -0.23 6.58
CA ILE A 299 -20.99 -0.11 5.21
C ILE A 299 -19.82 -1.07 5.06
N LEU A 300 -19.78 -1.81 3.95
CA LEU A 300 -18.56 -2.48 3.51
C LEU A 300 -17.53 -1.41 3.16
N PHE A 301 -16.61 -1.13 4.06
CA PHE A 301 -15.71 0.01 3.95
C PHE A 301 -14.48 -0.29 3.11
N SER A 302 -13.85 -1.43 3.33
CA SER A 302 -12.69 -1.92 2.56
C SER A 302 -12.80 -3.42 2.38
N TYR A 303 -12.15 -3.95 1.34
CA TYR A 303 -11.97 -5.38 1.18
C TYR A 303 -10.81 -5.70 0.23
N ALA A 304 -10.32 -6.93 0.34
CA ALA A 304 -9.40 -7.53 -0.60
C ALA A 304 -9.63 -9.04 -0.69
N PHE A 305 -9.38 -9.60 -1.87
CA PHE A 305 -9.26 -11.04 -2.03
C PHE A 305 -7.84 -11.47 -1.70
N VAL A 306 -7.74 -12.43 -0.80
CA VAL A 306 -6.46 -12.94 -0.30
C VAL A 306 -6.38 -14.44 -0.54
N ARG A 307 -5.17 -14.95 -0.73
CA ARG A 307 -4.92 -16.39 -0.59
C ARG A 307 -4.26 -16.62 0.75
N SER A 308 -5.00 -17.18 1.69
CA SER A 308 -4.41 -17.77 2.89
C SER A 308 -4.24 -19.28 2.70
N ASN A 309 -3.42 -19.89 3.55
CA ASN A 309 -3.27 -21.36 3.59
C ASN A 309 -4.62 -22.06 3.79
N ASN A 310 -5.57 -21.39 4.45
CA ASN A 310 -6.97 -21.79 4.49
C ASN A 310 -7.74 -21.17 3.31
N ARG A 311 -7.97 -21.96 2.25
CA ARG A 311 -8.70 -21.52 1.04
C ARG A 311 -10.11 -21.00 1.32
N GLU A 312 -10.67 -21.28 2.50
CA GLU A 312 -11.97 -20.77 2.94
C GLU A 312 -11.92 -19.31 3.38
N ASN A 313 -10.78 -18.76 3.79
CA ASN A 313 -10.67 -17.36 4.22
C ASN A 313 -10.01 -16.52 3.12
N ASN A 314 -10.73 -16.39 2.01
CA ASN A 314 -10.22 -15.74 0.79
C ASN A 314 -10.78 -14.34 0.53
N PHE A 315 -11.70 -13.87 1.37
CA PHE A 315 -12.27 -12.53 1.33
C PHE A 315 -12.06 -11.86 2.68
N SER A 316 -11.15 -10.88 2.71
CA SER A 316 -10.89 -10.04 3.89
C SER A 316 -11.63 -8.73 3.69
N TYR A 317 -12.43 -8.32 4.67
CA TYR A 317 -13.24 -7.11 4.56
C TYR A 317 -13.45 -6.43 5.90
N THR A 318 -13.65 -5.13 5.87
CA THR A 318 -13.92 -4.32 7.05
C THR A 318 -15.29 -3.67 6.94
N LEU A 319 -16.10 -3.85 7.97
CA LEU A 319 -17.38 -3.15 8.12
C LEU A 319 -17.17 -1.91 8.99
N MET A 320 -17.77 -0.80 8.62
CA MET A 320 -17.82 0.40 9.46
C MET A 320 -19.26 0.82 9.70
N SER A 321 -19.55 1.22 10.94
CA SER A 321 -20.88 1.74 11.28
C SER A 321 -21.18 3.02 10.52
N LYS A 322 -22.39 3.12 9.94
CA LYS A 322 -22.87 4.35 9.30
C LYS A 322 -22.88 5.52 10.27
N LYS A 323 -23.22 5.29 11.54
CA LYS A 323 -23.19 6.32 12.59
C LYS A 323 -21.79 6.87 12.83
N THR A 324 -20.76 6.03 12.75
CA THR A 324 -19.36 6.45 12.94
C THR A 324 -18.82 7.19 11.72
N LEU A 325 -19.23 6.79 10.51
CA LEU A 325 -18.79 7.41 9.26
C LEU A 325 -19.60 8.64 8.86
N SER A 326 -20.85 8.79 9.31
CA SER A 326 -21.72 9.88 8.90
C SER A 326 -21.13 11.28 9.09
N PRO A 327 -20.35 11.58 10.16
CA PRO A 327 -19.72 12.89 10.29
C PRO A 327 -18.66 13.18 9.23
N PHE A 328 -18.15 12.15 8.55
CA PHE A 328 -17.05 12.22 7.58
C PHE A 328 -17.47 12.01 6.13
N CYS A 329 -18.72 11.57 5.92
CA CYS A 329 -19.26 11.21 4.61
C CYS A 329 -20.36 12.17 4.14
N GLN A 330 -20.64 13.24 4.89
CA GLN A 330 -21.31 14.43 4.38
C GLN A 330 -20.33 15.19 3.48
#